data_AF-A0A416EGS1-F1
#
_entry.id   AF-A0A416EGS1-F1
#
_cell.length_a   1.000
_cell.length_b   1.000
_cell.length_c   1.000
_cell.angle_alpha   90.00
_cell.angle_beta   90.00
_cell.angle_gamma   90.00
#
_symmetry.space_group_name_H-M   'P 1'
#
loop_
_entity.id
_entity.type
_entity.pdbx_description
1 polymer ?
#
loop_
_entity_poly.entity_id
_entity_poly.type
_entity_poly.pdbx_seq_one_letter_code
_entity_poly.pdbx_strand_id
1 'polypeptide(L)'
;MSLQMYDRLLWPNGRRKAFTLSYDDGVTQDIRLIEMMNQFGIKGTFNLNSGLLGQNGTVRAGREEVSHNKLKPSEIGTVYRGHEIASHGLYHSSICQTDAARCNYEILTCRKDLESLLSHPVTGYAYAFGAYDDTVLQSLHNCGITYARTIQATHSFEVPGNFLIWNPTCHHDDELLFVLTDQFLGDSRSFPLIKLFYVWGHSYEFDQNHNWEHMREFLDKISGHDNIWYATNIEIRNYVAAYRQLLFSVDSSTVFNPTCTAVWLGAIASDQSVEVKPGRTTKLPAPIPL
;
A
#
# COMPACT_ATOMS: atom_id res chain seq x y z
N MET A 1 13.02 7.72 34.74
CA MET A 1 13.88 8.14 33.62
C MET A 1 13.79 7.05 32.57
N SER A 2 13.32 7.37 31.37
CA SER A 2 13.28 6.41 30.27
C SER A 2 14.43 6.69 29.30
N LEU A 3 15.03 5.66 28.71
CA LEU A 3 16.09 5.80 27.71
C LEU A 3 15.54 5.36 26.36
N GLN A 4 15.70 6.20 25.35
CA GLN A 4 15.24 5.94 23.98
C GLN A 4 16.43 5.54 23.11
N MET A 5 16.32 4.38 22.49
CA MET A 5 17.31 3.83 21.58
C MET A 5 17.03 4.28 20.14
N TYR A 6 18.07 4.31 19.31
CA TYR A 6 17.98 4.57 17.87
C TYR A 6 17.68 3.30 17.09
N ASP A 7 16.64 2.58 17.52
CA ASP A 7 16.26 1.26 17.01
C ASP A 7 14.88 1.26 16.33
N ARG A 8 14.26 2.43 16.19
CA ARG A 8 12.91 2.58 15.65
C ARG A 8 12.94 2.95 14.18
N LEU A 9 12.04 2.34 13.40
CA LEU A 9 11.90 2.61 11.98
C LEU A 9 11.58 4.09 11.71
N LEU A 10 12.28 4.68 10.74
CA LEU A 10 11.88 5.89 10.00
C LEU A 10 11.72 5.53 8.53
N TRP A 11 10.85 6.23 7.80
CA TRP A 11 10.74 6.09 6.36
C TRP A 11 12.03 6.57 5.65
N PRO A 12 12.24 6.23 4.37
CA PRO A 12 13.45 6.61 3.63
C PRO A 12 13.80 8.09 3.80
N ASN A 13 15.10 8.37 3.95
CA ASN A 13 15.66 9.70 4.25
C ASN A 13 15.22 10.28 5.60
N GLY A 14 14.90 9.43 6.59
CA GLY A 14 14.53 9.86 7.94
C GLY A 14 13.12 10.47 8.05
N ARG A 15 12.28 10.24 7.04
CA ARG A 15 10.89 10.76 7.03
C ARG A 15 10.04 10.07 8.08
N ARG A 16 8.99 10.77 8.53
CA ARG A 16 8.03 10.28 9.55
C ARG A 16 6.67 9.95 8.97
N LYS A 17 6.38 10.36 7.74
CA LYS A 17 5.11 10.16 7.07
C LYS A 17 5.31 9.40 5.76
N ALA A 18 4.42 8.47 5.46
CA ALA A 18 4.31 7.80 4.16
C ALA A 18 2.85 7.82 3.70
N PHE A 19 2.65 7.89 2.39
CA PHE A 19 1.33 7.91 1.76
C PHE A 19 1.29 6.92 0.61
N THR A 20 0.18 6.20 0.50
CA THR A 20 -0.09 5.25 -0.59
C THR A 20 -1.56 5.22 -0.96
N LEU A 21 -1.81 4.91 -2.23
CA LEU A 21 -3.13 4.74 -2.82
C LEU A 21 -3.30 3.32 -3.36
N SER A 22 -4.50 2.76 -3.23
CA SER A 22 -4.87 1.46 -3.79
C SER A 22 -6.18 1.52 -4.53
N TYR A 23 -6.19 1.13 -5.80
CA TYR A 23 -7.38 1.11 -6.63
C TYR A 23 -7.63 -0.27 -7.23
N ASP A 24 -8.88 -0.68 -7.31
CA ASP A 24 -9.22 -2.04 -7.72
C ASP A 24 -9.70 -2.13 -9.16
N ASP A 25 -9.97 -3.36 -9.57
CA ASP A 25 -10.74 -3.75 -10.74
C ASP A 25 -10.07 -3.62 -12.11
N GLY A 26 -9.15 -2.68 -12.31
CA GLY A 26 -8.47 -2.55 -13.61
C GLY A 26 -9.35 -1.98 -14.71
N VAL A 27 -10.13 -0.96 -14.38
CA VAL A 27 -11.12 -0.35 -15.28
C VAL A 27 -10.53 0.78 -16.10
N THR A 28 -11.18 1.13 -17.21
CA THR A 28 -10.72 2.20 -18.11
C THR A 28 -10.61 3.57 -17.46
N GLN A 29 -11.37 3.83 -16.38
CA GLN A 29 -11.29 5.06 -15.59
C GLN A 29 -9.94 5.22 -14.89
N ASP A 30 -9.20 4.13 -14.67
CA ASP A 30 -7.85 4.19 -14.11
C ASP A 30 -6.91 5.06 -14.95
N ILE A 31 -7.13 5.15 -16.27
CA ILE A 31 -6.32 6.01 -17.16
C ILE A 31 -6.37 7.47 -16.69
N ARG A 32 -7.58 8.01 -16.47
CA ARG A 32 -7.77 9.40 -16.02
C ARG A 32 -7.22 9.60 -14.61
N LEU A 33 -7.41 8.62 -13.74
CA LEU A 33 -6.89 8.67 -12.38
C LEU A 33 -5.35 8.72 -12.37
N ILE A 34 -4.70 7.85 -13.14
CA ILE A 34 -3.25 7.77 -13.28
C ILE A 34 -2.68 9.05 -13.88
N GLU A 35 -3.32 9.63 -14.89
CA GLU A 35 -2.91 10.93 -15.45
C GLU A 35 -2.90 12.02 -14.38
N MET A 36 -3.92 12.10 -13.53
CA MET A 36 -3.94 13.05 -12.40
C MET A 36 -2.87 12.73 -11.36
N MET A 37 -2.75 11.47 -10.92
CA MET A 37 -1.74 11.06 -9.95
C MET A 37 -0.32 11.40 -10.43
N ASN A 38 -0.03 11.19 -11.72
CA ASN A 38 1.25 11.55 -12.32
C ASN A 38 1.52 13.06 -12.32
N GLN A 39 0.49 13.90 -12.55
CA GLN A 39 0.62 15.36 -12.46
C GLN A 39 1.05 15.82 -11.06
N PHE A 40 0.58 15.13 -10.02
CA PHE A 40 0.93 15.41 -8.62
C PHE A 40 2.15 14.62 -8.10
N GLY A 41 2.81 13.81 -8.95
CA GLY A 41 3.95 12.99 -8.56
C GLY A 41 3.62 11.87 -7.56
N ILE A 42 2.37 11.40 -7.55
CA ILE A 42 1.88 10.38 -6.62
C ILE A 42 1.86 9.01 -7.31
N LYS A 43 2.41 8.01 -6.64
CA LYS A 43 2.30 6.60 -7.05
C LYS A 43 1.09 5.94 -6.38
N GLY A 44 0.69 4.79 -6.90
CA GLY A 44 -0.32 3.95 -6.28
C GLY A 44 -0.24 2.52 -6.76
N THR A 45 -1.08 1.69 -6.19
CA THR A 45 -1.18 0.26 -6.44
C THR A 45 -2.53 -0.04 -7.07
N PHE A 46 -2.54 -0.76 -8.18
CA PHE A 46 -3.75 -1.14 -8.90
C PHE A 46 -3.95 -2.66 -8.82
N ASN A 47 -5.05 -3.10 -8.21
CA ASN A 47 -5.35 -4.52 -7.98
C ASN A 47 -6.23 -5.04 -9.11
N LEU A 48 -5.68 -5.87 -9.98
CA LEU A 48 -6.33 -6.27 -11.23
C LEU A 48 -6.93 -7.68 -11.16
N ASN A 49 -8.03 -7.86 -11.88
CA ASN A 49 -8.63 -9.17 -12.15
C ASN A 49 -8.20 -9.67 -13.52
N SER A 50 -7.12 -10.45 -13.58
CA SER A 50 -6.55 -10.95 -14.84
C SER A 50 -7.56 -11.68 -15.74
N GLY A 51 -8.50 -12.43 -15.17
CA GLY A 51 -9.52 -13.18 -15.89
C GLY A 51 -10.64 -12.33 -16.49
N LEU A 52 -10.73 -11.06 -16.07
CA LEU A 52 -11.72 -10.09 -16.57
C LEU A 52 -11.10 -9.07 -17.55
N LEU A 53 -9.79 -9.05 -17.74
CA LEU A 53 -9.13 -8.08 -18.62
C LEU A 53 -9.70 -8.15 -20.05
N GLY A 54 -9.99 -6.99 -20.63
CA GLY A 54 -10.58 -6.82 -21.96
C GLY A 54 -12.10 -7.04 -22.04
N GLN A 55 -12.77 -7.36 -20.93
CA GLN A 55 -14.23 -7.47 -20.89
C GLN A 55 -14.88 -6.08 -20.72
N ASN A 56 -16.03 -5.89 -21.36
CA ASN A 56 -16.87 -4.70 -21.19
C ASN A 56 -18.05 -5.01 -20.28
N GLY A 57 -18.52 -4.01 -19.54
CA GLY A 57 -19.63 -4.17 -18.61
C GLY A 57 -20.08 -2.85 -18.00
N THR A 58 -21.03 -2.95 -17.08
CA THR A 58 -21.53 -1.83 -16.27
C THR A 58 -21.58 -2.22 -14.81
N VAL A 59 -21.60 -1.22 -13.93
CA VAL A 59 -21.73 -1.41 -12.48
C VAL A 59 -22.76 -0.44 -11.93
N ARG A 60 -23.63 -0.93 -11.03
CA ARG A 60 -24.72 -0.18 -10.39
C ARG A 60 -24.63 -0.19 -8.86
N ALA A 61 -23.42 -0.34 -8.31
CA ALA A 61 -23.19 -0.36 -6.88
C ALA A 61 -23.34 1.03 -6.20
N GLY A 62 -23.38 2.12 -6.98
CA GLY A 62 -23.45 3.49 -6.50
C GLY A 62 -24.72 4.25 -6.96
N ARG A 63 -24.60 5.58 -7.07
CA ARG A 63 -25.72 6.47 -7.42
C ARG A 63 -26.23 6.25 -8.85
N GLU A 64 -25.31 6.03 -9.78
CA GLU A 64 -25.61 5.84 -11.20
C GLU A 64 -25.00 4.55 -11.73
N GLU A 65 -25.61 4.01 -12.78
CA GLU A 65 -25.00 2.94 -13.55
C GLU A 65 -23.96 3.53 -14.50
N VAL A 66 -22.72 3.08 -14.40
CA VAL A 66 -21.60 3.56 -15.22
C VAL A 66 -20.87 2.40 -15.88
N SER A 67 -20.02 2.71 -16.86
CA SER A 67 -19.17 1.70 -17.49
C SER A 67 -18.19 1.10 -16.50
N HIS A 68 -18.05 -0.22 -16.56
CA HIS A 68 -17.06 -1.00 -15.84
C HIS A 68 -16.27 -1.82 -16.87
N ASN A 69 -15.67 -1.12 -17.84
CA ASN A 69 -14.89 -1.75 -18.89
C ASN A 69 -13.48 -2.02 -18.36
N LYS A 70 -13.03 -3.26 -18.49
CA LYS A 70 -11.70 -3.71 -18.05
C LYS A 70 -10.68 -3.41 -19.15
N LEU A 71 -9.51 -2.91 -18.76
CA LEU A 71 -8.40 -2.67 -19.69
C LEU A 71 -7.97 -3.97 -20.38
N LYS A 72 -7.50 -3.87 -21.62
CA LYS A 72 -7.00 -5.06 -22.34
C LYS A 72 -5.64 -5.47 -21.78
N PRO A 73 -5.30 -6.78 -21.79
CA PRO A 73 -3.99 -7.25 -21.33
C PRO A 73 -2.79 -6.52 -21.98
N SER A 74 -2.89 -6.16 -23.26
CA SER A 74 -1.84 -5.45 -24.00
C SER A 74 -1.60 -4.01 -23.53
N GLU A 75 -2.56 -3.40 -22.83
CA GLU A 75 -2.50 -2.00 -22.39
C GLU A 75 -1.88 -1.86 -21.00
N ILE A 76 -1.94 -2.93 -20.18
CA ILE A 76 -1.58 -2.94 -18.76
C ILE A 76 -0.19 -2.36 -18.49
N GLY A 77 0.85 -2.86 -19.16
CA GLY A 77 2.22 -2.39 -18.94
C GLY A 77 2.44 -0.91 -19.30
N THR A 78 1.62 -0.36 -20.22
CA THR A 78 1.73 1.04 -20.63
C THR A 78 0.93 1.96 -19.72
N VAL A 79 -0.32 1.59 -19.40
CA VAL A 79 -1.23 2.41 -18.59
C VAL A 79 -0.71 2.54 -17.16
N TYR A 80 -0.29 1.44 -16.53
CA TYR A 80 0.16 1.44 -15.13
C TYR A 80 1.65 1.73 -14.95
N ARG A 81 2.34 2.27 -15.97
CA ARG A 81 3.77 2.56 -15.88
C ARG A 81 4.07 3.52 -14.73
N GLY A 82 4.95 3.12 -13.82
CA GLY A 82 5.32 3.91 -12.63
C GLY A 82 4.44 3.64 -11.40
N HIS A 83 3.40 2.83 -11.56
CA HIS A 83 2.52 2.34 -10.50
C HIS A 83 2.77 0.85 -10.26
N GLU A 84 2.31 0.36 -9.11
CA GLU A 84 2.30 -1.07 -8.83
C GLU A 84 1.06 -1.72 -9.43
N ILE A 85 1.21 -2.95 -9.94
CA ILE A 85 0.11 -3.86 -10.20
C ILE A 85 0.14 -4.99 -9.18
N ALA A 86 -1.01 -5.24 -8.58
CA ALA A 86 -1.27 -6.31 -7.62
C ALA A 86 -2.46 -7.17 -8.07
N SER A 87 -2.66 -8.31 -7.42
CA SER A 87 -3.74 -9.24 -7.76
C SER A 87 -5.03 -8.91 -7.01
N HIS A 88 -6.18 -9.00 -7.70
CA HIS A 88 -7.50 -8.90 -7.07
C HIS A 88 -8.32 -10.19 -7.22
N GLY A 89 -7.64 -11.32 -7.41
CA GLY A 89 -8.26 -12.59 -7.79
C GLY A 89 -8.61 -12.65 -9.28
N LEU A 90 -8.94 -13.82 -9.80
CA LEU A 90 -9.10 -14.04 -11.24
C LEU A 90 -10.38 -13.38 -11.77
N TYR A 91 -11.50 -13.59 -11.07
CA TYR A 91 -12.84 -13.18 -11.53
C TYR A 91 -13.61 -12.31 -10.53
N HIS A 92 -12.92 -11.62 -9.62
CA HIS A 92 -13.55 -10.84 -8.55
C HIS A 92 -14.60 -11.68 -7.74
N SER A 93 -14.33 -12.97 -7.57
CA SER A 93 -15.18 -13.86 -6.77
C SER A 93 -14.81 -13.76 -5.30
N SER A 94 -15.80 -13.84 -4.41
CA SER A 94 -15.48 -14.13 -3.00
C SER A 94 -14.93 -15.55 -2.91
N ILE A 95 -13.66 -15.68 -2.51
CA ILE A 95 -13.03 -16.96 -2.23
C ILE A 95 -13.14 -17.36 -0.74
N CYS A 96 -13.72 -16.47 0.08
CA CYS A 96 -14.05 -16.77 1.47
C CYS A 96 -15.07 -17.91 1.55
N GLN A 97 -14.92 -18.80 2.53
CA GLN A 97 -15.75 -19.99 2.72
C GLN A 97 -15.68 -21.01 1.57
N THR A 98 -14.67 -20.92 0.70
CA THR A 98 -14.38 -21.92 -0.33
C THR A 98 -13.19 -22.79 0.07
N ASP A 99 -13.03 -23.95 -0.57
CA ASP A 99 -11.93 -24.86 -0.26
C ASP A 99 -10.57 -24.30 -0.73
N ALA A 100 -9.48 -24.79 -0.12
CA ALA A 100 -8.13 -24.34 -0.42
C ALA A 100 -7.73 -24.53 -1.90
N ALA A 101 -8.24 -25.54 -2.61
CA ALA A 101 -7.91 -25.71 -4.03
C ALA A 101 -8.53 -24.58 -4.87
N ARG A 102 -9.77 -24.18 -4.56
CA ARG A 102 -10.42 -23.04 -5.20
C ARG A 102 -9.71 -21.72 -4.91
N CYS A 103 -9.36 -21.48 -3.64
CA CYS A 103 -8.56 -20.31 -3.24
C CYS A 103 -7.23 -20.24 -4.00
N ASN A 104 -6.46 -21.33 -3.98
CA ASN A 104 -5.16 -21.39 -4.64
C ASN A 104 -5.27 -21.19 -6.16
N TYR A 105 -6.31 -21.74 -6.79
CA TYR A 105 -6.54 -21.55 -8.22
C TYR A 105 -6.78 -20.07 -8.57
N GLU A 106 -7.66 -19.38 -7.85
CA GLU A 106 -7.94 -17.95 -8.07
C GLU A 106 -6.70 -17.08 -7.87
N ILE A 107 -5.94 -17.35 -6.80
CA ILE A 107 -4.75 -16.56 -6.44
C ILE A 107 -3.61 -16.81 -7.43
N LEU A 108 -3.24 -18.07 -7.67
CA LEU A 108 -2.07 -18.42 -8.50
C LEU A 108 -2.30 -18.17 -9.97
N THR A 109 -3.52 -18.43 -10.49
CA THR A 109 -3.81 -18.15 -11.90
C THR A 109 -3.71 -16.65 -12.13
N CYS A 110 -4.34 -15.85 -11.27
CA CYS A 110 -4.27 -14.40 -11.44
C CYS A 110 -2.85 -13.85 -11.31
N ARG A 111 -2.11 -14.34 -10.32
CA ARG A 111 -0.69 -13.98 -10.16
C ARG A 111 0.12 -14.34 -11.41
N LYS A 112 0.04 -15.58 -11.90
CA LYS A 112 0.76 -16.07 -13.09
C LYS A 112 0.44 -15.22 -14.33
N ASP A 113 -0.83 -14.90 -14.55
CA ASP A 113 -1.27 -14.16 -15.73
C ASP A 113 -0.73 -12.72 -15.68
N LEU A 114 -0.79 -12.05 -14.51
CA LEU A 114 -0.21 -10.73 -14.34
C LEU A 114 1.33 -10.73 -14.46
N GLU A 115 2.02 -11.72 -13.86
CA GLU A 115 3.48 -11.87 -13.99
C GLU A 115 3.90 -12.07 -15.46
N SER A 116 3.09 -12.77 -16.26
CA SER A 116 3.34 -12.95 -17.70
C SER A 116 3.25 -11.64 -18.49
N LEU A 117 2.37 -10.72 -18.06
CA LEU A 117 2.25 -9.39 -18.68
C LEU A 117 3.37 -8.43 -18.25
N LEU A 118 3.88 -8.58 -17.02
CA LEU A 118 4.80 -7.64 -16.39
C LEU A 118 6.26 -8.07 -16.40
N SER A 119 6.53 -9.35 -16.63
CA SER A 119 7.87 -9.94 -16.58
C SER A 119 8.59 -9.77 -15.23
N HIS A 120 7.84 -9.65 -14.14
CA HIS A 120 8.37 -9.66 -12.76
C HIS A 120 7.33 -10.25 -11.80
N PRO A 121 7.75 -10.70 -10.60
CA PRO A 121 6.82 -11.26 -9.61
C PRO A 121 5.75 -10.28 -9.14
N VAL A 122 4.54 -10.78 -8.89
CA VAL A 122 3.40 -10.04 -8.31
C VAL A 122 3.05 -10.66 -6.97
N THR A 123 3.28 -9.93 -5.88
CA THR A 123 3.11 -10.45 -4.51
C THR A 123 2.15 -9.62 -3.66
N GLY A 124 1.47 -8.65 -4.26
CA GLY A 124 0.41 -7.88 -3.66
C GLY A 124 -0.96 -8.47 -3.95
N TYR A 125 -1.90 -8.27 -3.02
CA TYR A 125 -3.29 -8.72 -3.16
C TYR A 125 -4.29 -7.70 -2.59
N ALA A 126 -5.52 -7.73 -3.09
CA ALA A 126 -6.67 -7.10 -2.45
C ALA A 126 -7.81 -8.10 -2.37
N TYR A 127 -8.46 -8.21 -1.21
CA TYR A 127 -9.59 -9.10 -1.02
C TYR A 127 -10.82 -8.56 -1.75
N ALA A 128 -11.35 -9.33 -2.71
CA ALA A 128 -12.66 -9.03 -3.28
C ALA A 128 -13.70 -8.94 -2.15
N PHE A 129 -14.47 -7.86 -2.13
CA PHE A 129 -15.44 -7.53 -1.07
C PHE A 129 -14.84 -7.42 0.35
N GLY A 130 -13.51 -7.32 0.48
CA GLY A 130 -12.83 -7.35 1.78
C GLY A 130 -12.94 -8.69 2.53
N ALA A 131 -13.45 -9.73 1.89
CA ALA A 131 -13.81 -10.99 2.54
C ALA A 131 -12.62 -11.95 2.60
N TYR A 132 -12.35 -12.47 3.80
CA TYR A 132 -11.34 -13.50 4.03
C TYR A 132 -11.70 -14.38 5.23
N ASP A 133 -11.08 -15.56 5.28
CA ASP A 133 -11.06 -16.46 6.43
C ASP A 133 -9.65 -17.09 6.55
N ASP A 134 -9.46 -17.98 7.52
CA ASP A 134 -8.18 -18.65 7.75
C ASP A 134 -7.71 -19.47 6.53
N THR A 135 -8.64 -20.06 5.78
CA THR A 135 -8.32 -20.83 4.56
C THR A 135 -7.74 -19.90 3.50
N VAL A 136 -8.36 -18.74 3.29
CA VAL A 136 -7.88 -17.73 2.34
C VAL A 136 -6.51 -17.17 2.78
N LEU A 137 -6.34 -16.83 4.06
CA LEU A 137 -5.07 -16.34 4.59
C LEU A 137 -3.93 -17.33 4.39
N GLN A 138 -4.15 -18.60 4.71
CA GLN A 138 -3.17 -19.66 4.51
C GLN A 138 -2.87 -19.88 3.02
N SER A 139 -3.90 -19.80 2.16
CA SER A 139 -3.74 -19.91 0.71
C SER A 139 -2.88 -18.78 0.16
N LEU A 140 -3.15 -17.52 0.53
CA LEU A 140 -2.33 -16.35 0.13
C LEU A 140 -0.88 -16.51 0.55
N HIS A 141 -0.64 -16.90 1.81
CA HIS A 141 0.70 -17.17 2.32
C HIS A 141 1.42 -18.23 1.49
N ASN A 142 0.78 -19.39 1.27
CA ASN A 142 1.35 -20.49 0.49
C ASN A 142 1.58 -20.13 -0.98
N CYS A 143 0.76 -19.23 -1.52
CA CYS A 143 0.88 -18.70 -2.87
C CYS A 143 1.92 -17.57 -2.98
N GLY A 144 2.68 -17.27 -1.91
CA GLY A 144 3.74 -16.27 -1.90
C GLY A 144 3.24 -14.83 -1.98
N ILE A 145 1.98 -14.57 -1.61
CA ILE A 145 1.47 -13.23 -1.39
C ILE A 145 2.08 -12.67 -0.11
N THR A 146 2.46 -11.40 -0.16
CA THR A 146 3.28 -10.75 0.86
C THR A 146 2.56 -9.61 1.59
N TYR A 147 1.48 -9.11 0.99
CA TYR A 147 0.50 -8.25 1.62
C TYR A 147 -0.87 -8.43 0.97
N ALA A 148 -1.94 -8.15 1.72
CA ALA A 148 -3.29 -8.15 1.21
C ALA A 148 -4.14 -7.05 1.86
N ARG A 149 -4.81 -6.23 1.04
CA ARG A 149 -5.66 -5.12 1.50
C ARG A 149 -7.09 -5.56 1.79
N THR A 150 -7.64 -5.15 2.92
CA THR A 150 -9.08 -5.29 3.28
C THR A 150 -9.88 -4.01 2.97
N ILE A 151 -11.17 -3.96 3.31
CA ILE A 151 -12.00 -2.75 3.16
C ILE A 151 -12.28 -2.02 4.49
N GLN A 152 -11.78 -2.53 5.61
CA GLN A 152 -12.09 -1.96 6.92
C GLN A 152 -11.30 -0.67 7.14
N ALA A 153 -11.99 0.47 7.20
CA ALA A 153 -11.38 1.74 7.56
C ALA A 153 -10.92 1.73 9.03
N THR A 154 -9.66 2.09 9.27
CA THR A 154 -9.13 2.23 10.64
C THR A 154 -9.27 3.65 11.18
N HIS A 155 -9.38 4.64 10.27
CA HIS A 155 -9.24 6.07 10.58
C HIS A 155 -7.96 6.40 11.39
N SER A 156 -6.94 5.56 11.24
CA SER A 156 -5.64 5.68 11.90
C SER A 156 -4.50 5.66 10.88
N PHE A 157 -3.32 6.12 11.30
CA PHE A 157 -2.12 6.16 10.46
C PHE A 157 -1.10 5.09 10.84
N GLU A 158 -1.56 3.96 11.39
CA GLU A 158 -0.69 2.90 11.88
C GLU A 158 -0.17 2.02 10.75
N VAL A 159 1.03 1.47 10.94
CA VAL A 159 1.58 0.42 10.07
C VAL A 159 1.03 -0.92 10.55
N PRO A 160 0.51 -1.79 9.65
CA PRO A 160 -0.10 -3.04 10.07
C PRO A 160 0.91 -3.99 10.72
N GLY A 161 0.47 -4.68 11.78
CA GLY A 161 1.24 -5.78 12.37
C GLY A 161 1.41 -6.94 11.38
N ASN A 162 0.31 -7.32 10.72
CA ASN A 162 0.25 -8.35 9.70
C ASN A 162 -0.11 -7.75 8.33
N PHE A 163 0.82 -7.77 7.38
CA PHE A 163 0.57 -7.23 6.04
C PHE A 163 -0.44 -8.06 5.21
N LEU A 164 -0.71 -9.32 5.57
CA LEU A 164 -1.81 -10.08 4.95
C LEU A 164 -3.18 -9.62 5.44
N ILE A 165 -3.26 -8.78 6.47
CA ILE A 165 -4.50 -8.14 6.93
C ILE A 165 -4.23 -6.64 7.03
N TRP A 166 -4.11 -6.00 5.87
CA TRP A 166 -3.80 -4.57 5.79
C TRP A 166 -5.08 -3.76 5.62
N ASN A 167 -5.57 -3.24 6.74
CA ASN A 167 -6.70 -2.32 6.78
C ASN A 167 -6.27 -0.92 6.31
N PRO A 168 -6.97 -0.30 5.34
CA PRO A 168 -6.72 1.07 4.93
C PRO A 168 -7.14 2.09 5.99
N THR A 169 -6.59 3.30 5.92
CA THR A 169 -7.03 4.42 6.76
C THR A 169 -8.48 4.78 6.46
N CYS A 170 -8.82 4.96 5.18
CA CYS A 170 -10.20 5.23 4.74
C CYS A 170 -10.39 4.94 3.24
N HIS A 171 -11.65 4.99 2.79
CA HIS A 171 -12.01 5.04 1.38
C HIS A 171 -11.82 6.46 0.82
N HIS A 172 -11.66 6.63 -0.49
CA HIS A 172 -11.55 7.97 -1.10
C HIS A 172 -12.84 8.80 -1.01
N ASP A 173 -13.98 8.16 -0.73
CA ASP A 173 -15.30 8.80 -0.58
C ASP A 173 -15.73 8.84 0.89
N ASP A 174 -14.81 8.53 1.80
CA ASP A 174 -15.06 8.63 3.24
C ASP A 174 -15.24 10.10 3.63
N GLU A 175 -16.32 10.42 4.35
CA GLU A 175 -16.63 11.78 4.80
C GLU A 175 -15.50 12.41 5.63
N LEU A 176 -14.65 11.59 6.26
CA LEU A 176 -13.51 12.04 7.05
C LEU A 176 -12.23 12.23 6.24
N LEU A 177 -12.20 11.97 4.92
CA LEU A 177 -10.98 12.00 4.11
C LEU A 177 -10.18 13.29 4.30
N PHE A 178 -10.80 14.45 4.16
CA PHE A 178 -10.12 15.74 4.31
C PHE A 178 -9.72 16.04 5.76
N VAL A 179 -10.55 15.64 6.74
CA VAL A 179 -10.22 15.77 8.17
C VAL A 179 -8.99 14.93 8.52
N LEU A 180 -8.94 13.69 8.05
CA LEU A 180 -7.79 12.79 8.22
C LEU A 180 -6.56 13.34 7.49
N THR A 181 -6.74 13.95 6.32
CA THR A 181 -5.64 14.61 5.59
C THR A 181 -5.06 15.76 6.41
N ASP A 182 -5.90 16.64 6.96
CA ASP A 182 -5.45 17.75 7.81
C ASP A 182 -4.76 17.26 9.09
N GLN A 183 -5.31 16.21 9.72
CA GLN A 183 -4.67 15.57 10.86
C GLN A 183 -3.31 15.00 10.48
N PHE A 184 -3.22 14.25 9.39
CA PHE A 184 -1.99 13.63 8.92
C PHE A 184 -0.91 14.69 8.62
N LEU A 185 -1.27 15.76 7.92
CA LEU A 185 -0.35 16.85 7.57
C LEU A 185 0.09 17.66 8.80
N GLY A 186 -0.85 17.99 9.69
CA GLY A 186 -0.60 18.79 10.90
C GLY A 186 0.07 18.04 12.04
N ASP A 187 0.10 16.70 12.01
CA ASP A 187 0.61 15.91 13.12
C ASP A 187 2.14 15.96 13.24
N SER A 188 2.61 16.67 14.26
CA SER A 188 4.01 16.83 14.68
C SER A 188 4.39 15.98 15.91
N ARG A 189 3.50 15.10 16.40
CA ARG A 189 3.77 14.27 17.58
C ARG A 189 4.98 13.36 17.35
N SER A 190 5.83 13.26 18.36
CA SER A 190 7.02 12.38 18.39
C SER A 190 6.68 10.89 18.53
N PHE A 191 5.42 10.56 18.86
CA PHE A 191 4.92 9.19 19.00
C PHE A 191 3.48 9.07 18.48
N PRO A 192 3.14 8.01 17.69
CA PRO A 192 4.06 7.04 17.11
C PRO A 192 5.08 7.70 16.18
N LEU A 193 6.27 7.10 16.07
CA LEU A 193 7.42 7.72 15.38
C LEU A 193 7.19 7.90 13.88
N ILE A 194 6.47 6.96 13.28
CA ILE A 194 6.09 6.94 11.87
C ILE A 194 4.58 6.85 11.72
N LYS A 195 4.09 7.38 10.60
CA LYS A 195 2.69 7.41 10.20
C LYS A 195 2.58 6.95 8.75
N LEU A 196 1.51 6.23 8.45
CA LEU A 196 1.18 5.72 7.13
C LEU A 196 -0.27 6.09 6.84
N PHE A 197 -0.49 6.93 5.84
CA PHE A 197 -1.83 7.24 5.36
C PHE A 197 -2.12 6.41 4.11
N TYR A 198 -3.12 5.52 4.22
CA TYR A 198 -3.47 4.56 3.18
C TYR A 198 -4.92 4.74 2.74
N VAL A 199 -5.13 5.23 1.52
CA VAL A 199 -6.46 5.45 0.94
C VAL A 199 -6.73 4.46 -0.18
N TRP A 200 -7.96 3.98 -0.30
CA TRP A 200 -8.37 3.07 -1.37
C TRP A 200 -9.70 3.46 -2.03
N GLY A 201 -10.01 2.88 -3.19
CA GLY A 201 -11.36 2.86 -3.76
C GLY A 201 -11.38 2.36 -5.20
N HIS A 202 -12.41 2.72 -5.96
CA HIS A 202 -12.54 2.36 -7.37
C HIS A 202 -12.65 3.59 -8.26
N SER A 203 -11.89 3.64 -9.35
CA SER A 203 -11.90 4.83 -10.22
C SER A 203 -13.23 5.04 -10.95
N TYR A 204 -14.06 4.00 -11.12
CA TYR A 204 -15.41 4.15 -11.68
C TYR A 204 -16.38 4.88 -10.73
N GLU A 205 -16.12 4.89 -9.42
CA GLU A 205 -16.98 5.58 -8.45
C GLU A 205 -16.99 7.10 -8.69
N PHE A 206 -15.91 7.64 -9.26
CA PHE A 206 -15.84 9.05 -9.61
C PHE A 206 -16.83 9.46 -10.71
N ASP A 207 -17.11 8.55 -11.64
CA ASP A 207 -18.19 8.74 -12.62
C ASP A 207 -19.57 8.62 -11.94
N GLN A 208 -19.75 7.63 -11.05
CA GLN A 208 -21.04 7.43 -10.35
C GLN A 208 -21.43 8.62 -9.48
N ASN A 209 -20.43 9.22 -8.83
CA ASN A 209 -20.64 10.28 -7.85
C ASN A 209 -20.46 11.68 -8.44
N HIS A 210 -20.07 11.79 -9.72
CA HIS A 210 -19.73 13.05 -10.39
C HIS A 210 -18.69 13.89 -9.63
N ASN A 211 -17.70 13.24 -9.00
CA ASN A 211 -16.80 13.87 -8.03
C ASN A 211 -15.31 13.72 -8.40
N TRP A 212 -14.96 13.68 -9.69
CA TRP A 212 -13.56 13.70 -10.14
C TRP A 212 -12.74 14.89 -9.58
N GLU A 213 -13.36 16.05 -9.39
CA GLU A 213 -12.67 17.21 -8.78
C GLU A 213 -12.38 17.00 -7.29
N HIS A 214 -13.18 16.19 -6.58
CA HIS A 214 -12.91 15.82 -5.18
C HIS A 214 -11.57 15.08 -5.08
N MET A 215 -11.30 14.14 -6.00
CA MET A 215 -10.02 13.44 -6.06
C MET A 215 -8.86 14.38 -6.42
N ARG A 216 -9.09 15.33 -7.34
CA ARG A 216 -8.08 16.35 -7.69
C ARG A 216 -7.73 17.22 -6.49
N GLU A 217 -8.72 17.73 -5.77
CA GLU A 217 -8.54 18.55 -4.55
C GLU A 217 -7.79 17.77 -3.46
N PHE A 218 -8.13 16.50 -3.29
CA PHE A 218 -7.42 15.62 -2.36
C PHE A 218 -5.95 15.44 -2.75
N LEU A 219 -5.66 15.12 -4.02
CA LEU A 219 -4.29 14.96 -4.51
C LEU A 219 -3.47 16.25 -4.38
N ASP A 220 -4.06 17.40 -4.73
CA ASP A 220 -3.42 18.71 -4.58
C ASP A 220 -2.99 18.95 -3.12
N LYS A 221 -3.90 18.70 -2.17
CA LYS A 221 -3.66 18.90 -0.75
C LYS A 221 -2.57 17.98 -0.17
N ILE A 222 -2.57 16.69 -0.55
CA ILE A 222 -1.65 15.69 0.02
C ILE A 222 -0.29 15.64 -0.68
N SER A 223 -0.16 16.17 -1.90
CA SER A 223 1.07 16.13 -2.70
C SER A 223 2.09 17.21 -2.31
N GLY A 224 3.34 17.08 -2.78
CA GLY A 224 4.34 18.15 -2.70
C GLY A 224 5.02 18.35 -1.34
N HIS A 225 4.81 17.47 -0.35
CA HIS A 225 5.43 17.59 0.97
C HIS A 225 6.70 16.74 1.07
N ASP A 226 7.86 17.37 1.19
CA ASP A 226 9.18 16.70 1.23
C ASP A 226 9.35 15.71 2.39
N ASN A 227 8.61 15.91 3.47
CA ASN A 227 8.62 15.06 4.66
C ASN A 227 7.71 13.83 4.55
N ILE A 228 7.00 13.65 3.43
CA ILE A 228 6.15 12.48 3.13
C ILE A 228 6.86 11.61 2.09
N TRP A 229 6.88 10.31 2.34
CA TRP A 229 7.27 9.32 1.34
C TRP A 229 6.04 8.84 0.56
N TYR A 230 5.94 9.25 -0.70
CA TYR A 230 4.92 8.76 -1.63
C TYR A 230 5.37 7.44 -2.24
N ALA A 231 4.63 6.37 -1.98
CA ALA A 231 5.05 5.00 -2.28
C ALA A 231 3.87 4.14 -2.73
N THR A 232 4.19 3.06 -3.43
CA THR A 232 3.30 1.93 -3.67
C THR A 232 3.21 1.03 -2.44
N ASN A 233 2.18 0.19 -2.38
CA ASN A 233 2.01 -0.76 -1.27
C ASN A 233 3.18 -1.74 -1.13
N ILE A 234 3.71 -2.27 -2.24
CA ILE A 234 4.87 -3.16 -2.19
C ILE A 234 6.14 -2.46 -1.72
N GLU A 235 6.36 -1.20 -2.09
CA GLU A 235 7.49 -0.40 -1.60
C GLU A 235 7.42 -0.28 -0.06
N ILE A 236 6.25 0.07 0.48
CA ILE A 236 6.03 0.18 1.94
C ILE A 236 6.25 -1.17 2.62
N ARG A 237 5.58 -2.22 2.13
CA ARG A 237 5.70 -3.56 2.73
C ARG A 237 7.14 -4.05 2.71
N ASN A 238 7.85 -3.90 1.59
CA ASN A 238 9.23 -4.37 1.46
C ASN A 238 10.19 -3.56 2.34
N TYR A 239 9.96 -2.26 2.49
CA TYR A 239 10.77 -1.42 3.38
C TYR A 239 10.59 -1.83 4.85
N VAL A 240 9.35 -2.05 5.30
CA VAL A 240 9.07 -2.55 6.65
C VAL A 240 9.64 -3.96 6.85
N ALA A 241 9.55 -4.83 5.84
CA ALA A 241 10.14 -6.16 5.88
C ALA A 241 11.68 -6.12 5.97
N ALA A 242 12.33 -5.13 5.34
CA ALA A 242 13.77 -4.94 5.45
C ALA A 242 14.19 -4.50 6.86
N TYR A 243 13.44 -3.56 7.45
CA TYR A 243 13.63 -3.16 8.85
C TYR A 243 13.49 -4.33 9.83
N ARG A 244 12.46 -5.17 9.64
CA ARG A 244 12.22 -6.35 10.49
C ARG A 244 13.32 -7.42 10.39
N GLN A 245 14.17 -7.37 9.37
CA GLN A 245 15.30 -8.27 9.16
C GLN A 245 16.64 -7.72 9.69
N LEU A 246 16.67 -6.49 10.21
CA LEU A 246 17.87 -5.93 10.82
C LEU A 246 18.29 -6.75 12.05
N LEU A 247 19.61 -6.91 12.22
CA LEU A 247 20.21 -7.66 13.32
C LEU A 247 20.89 -6.70 14.28
N PHE A 248 20.23 -6.40 15.40
CA PHE A 248 20.73 -5.50 16.44
C PHE A 248 21.63 -6.24 17.44
N SER A 249 22.67 -5.57 17.95
CA SER A 249 23.35 -6.04 19.17
C SER A 249 22.39 -5.94 20.36
N VAL A 250 22.61 -6.78 21.39
CA VAL A 250 21.72 -6.86 22.57
C VAL A 250 21.58 -5.53 23.31
N ASP A 251 22.63 -4.70 23.26
CA ASP A 251 22.68 -3.36 23.86
C ASP A 251 22.22 -2.23 22.91
N SER A 252 21.78 -2.57 21.69
CA SER A 252 21.41 -1.64 20.62
C SER A 252 22.49 -0.59 20.29
N SER A 253 23.76 -0.90 20.52
CA SER A 253 24.88 -0.01 20.14
C SER A 253 25.31 -0.18 18.69
N THR A 254 24.98 -1.31 18.05
CA THR A 254 25.28 -1.59 16.65
C THR A 254 24.13 -2.36 15.98
N VAL A 255 24.05 -2.26 14.66
CA VAL A 255 23.06 -2.98 13.85
C VAL A 255 23.66 -3.41 12.52
N PHE A 256 23.45 -4.66 12.12
CA PHE A 256 23.80 -5.18 10.81
C PHE A 256 22.56 -5.26 9.91
N ASN A 257 22.69 -4.78 8.68
CA ASN A 257 21.63 -4.87 7.67
C ASN A 257 21.96 -5.98 6.66
N PRO A 258 21.30 -7.16 6.73
CA PRO A 258 21.51 -8.26 5.79
C PRO A 258 20.78 -8.08 4.44
N THR A 259 19.99 -7.02 4.29
CA THR A 259 19.11 -6.81 3.14
C THR A 259 19.78 -5.95 2.06
N CYS A 260 19.14 -5.85 0.89
CA CYS A 260 19.56 -4.94 -0.18
C CYS A 260 18.97 -3.52 -0.09
N THR A 261 18.22 -3.22 0.98
CA THR A 261 17.53 -1.93 1.17
C THR A 261 18.19 -1.15 2.29
N ALA A 262 18.58 0.11 2.05
CA ALA A 262 19.01 1.00 3.13
C ALA A 262 17.82 1.31 4.04
N VAL A 263 18.01 1.22 5.36
CA VAL A 263 16.94 1.44 6.36
C VAL A 263 17.34 2.61 7.25
N TRP A 264 16.40 3.52 7.49
CA TRP A 264 16.59 4.64 8.42
C TRP A 264 16.03 4.31 9.79
N LEU A 265 16.83 4.60 10.81
CA LEU A 265 16.48 4.42 12.21
C LEU A 265 16.48 5.77 12.94
N GLY A 266 15.62 5.89 13.95
CA GLY A 266 15.49 7.06 14.82
C GLY A 266 15.16 6.67 16.25
N ALA A 267 15.02 7.68 17.10
CA ALA A 267 14.62 7.56 18.49
C ALA A 267 13.39 8.43 18.78
N ILE A 268 12.58 8.03 19.78
CA ILE A 268 11.46 8.86 20.26
C ILE A 268 12.04 10.17 20.80
N ALA A 269 11.41 11.29 20.45
CA ALA A 269 11.81 12.65 20.83
C ALA A 269 13.22 13.07 20.35
N SER A 270 13.76 12.43 19.30
CA SER A 270 14.96 12.88 18.58
C SER A 270 14.66 13.13 17.11
N ASP A 271 15.26 14.18 16.56
CA ASP A 271 15.27 14.46 15.12
C ASP A 271 16.49 13.85 14.40
N GLN A 272 17.41 13.24 15.16
CA GLN A 272 18.52 12.51 14.55
C GLN A 272 18.03 11.22 13.91
N SER A 273 18.59 10.91 12.74
CA SER A 273 18.38 9.65 12.06
C SER A 273 19.71 9.02 11.66
N VAL A 274 19.71 7.69 11.56
CA VAL A 274 20.86 6.91 11.12
C VAL A 274 20.46 6.04 9.95
N GLU A 275 21.21 6.15 8.85
CA GLU A 275 21.09 5.27 7.70
C GLU A 275 21.91 4.00 7.93
N VAL A 276 21.24 2.84 7.89
CA VAL A 276 21.87 1.52 7.95
C VAL A 276 21.95 0.94 6.54
N LYS A 277 23.14 1.03 5.94
CA LYS A 277 23.36 0.63 4.53
C LYS A 277 23.32 -0.89 4.33
N PRO A 278 22.90 -1.37 3.14
CA PRO A 278 22.92 -2.78 2.77
C PRO A 278 24.28 -3.45 3.03
N GLY A 279 24.26 -4.63 3.66
CA GLY A 279 25.46 -5.44 3.93
C GLY A 279 26.46 -4.81 4.89
N ARG A 280 26.05 -3.81 5.70
CA ARG A 280 26.93 -3.10 6.64
C ARG A 280 26.47 -3.23 8.08
N THR A 281 27.46 -3.29 8.98
CA THR A 281 27.26 -3.03 10.41
C THR A 281 27.46 -1.55 10.68
N THR A 282 26.47 -0.92 11.30
CA THR A 282 26.46 0.52 11.62
C THR A 282 26.44 0.69 13.13
N LYS A 283 27.27 1.61 13.64
CA LYS A 283 27.23 2.00 15.06
C LYS A 283 26.08 2.99 15.27
N LEU A 284 25.24 2.71 16.26
CA LEU A 284 24.11 3.56 16.62
C LEU A 284 24.54 4.64 17.62
N PRO A 285 23.86 5.80 17.65
CA PRO A 285 24.11 6.85 18.64
C PRO A 285 23.79 6.35 20.05
N ALA A 286 24.37 6.99 21.07
CA ALA A 286 24.06 6.68 22.45
C ALA A 286 22.57 6.91 22.76
N PRO A 287 21.94 6.10 23.65
CA PRO A 287 20.57 6.33 24.06
C PRO A 287 20.38 7.71 24.67
N ILE A 288 19.22 8.31 24.45
CA ILE A 288 18.86 9.62 25.00
C ILE A 288 17.82 9.51 26.12
N PRO A 289 17.89 10.35 27.15
CA PRO A 289 16.84 10.40 28.17
C PRO A 289 15.55 11.01 27.60
N LEU A 290 14.42 10.41 27.93
CA LEU A 290 13.08 10.93 27.75
C LEU A 290 12.41 11.11 29.12
#